data_AF-A0A952TS70-F1
#
_entry.id   AF-A0A952TS70-F1
#
_cell.length_a   1.000
_cell.length_b   1.000
_cell.length_c   1.000
_cell.angle_alpha   90.00
_cell.angle_beta   90.00
_cell.angle_gamma   90.00
#
_symmetry.space_group_name_H-M   'P 1'
#
loop_
_entity.id
_entity.type
_entity.pdbx_description
1 polymer ?
#
loop_
_entity_poly.entity_id
_entity_poly.type
_entity_poly.pdbx_seq_one_letter_code
_entity_poly.pdbx_strand_id
1 'polypeptide(L)'
;MKHVLTLDSFYSRAGELRDVFEDRFSDPRSARGDRFVWDFWYVKDQYRLVRTPAYHYFPAKLYQHFHSELVQWGRRTLGCHDISPPWLSYYVDGCRQELHSDVPHGPWAFVYSISPRKIRYRGGETLILRPEVLNYWPGFTDSKERELASFVDRVKSPFNRLTVFDPRFPHGVTEVRGVEDPLEGRLVVHGWFVEPRPYVVGALKTQQVGRALEDAMAALGNELPRLGNLHGTVSLRLKVKADGSVSGFDFLTETLMGLEDPQAQKLAARRVLKNLFSKLQFPRSKGASEVTIPLLFKI
;
A
#
# COMPACT_ATOMS: atom_id res chain seq x y z
N MET A 1 9.73 -12.44 2.46
CA MET A 1 8.96 -11.61 1.50
C MET A 1 8.55 -10.33 2.22
N LYS A 2 8.72 -9.15 1.64
CA LYS A 2 8.24 -7.91 2.28
C LYS A 2 6.78 -7.70 1.88
N HIS A 3 5.85 -8.27 2.65
CA HIS A 3 4.39 -8.01 2.52
C HIS A 3 4.00 -6.64 3.10
N VAL A 4 4.98 -5.94 3.68
CA VAL A 4 4.91 -4.56 4.17
C VAL A 4 6.09 -3.78 3.60
N LEU A 5 5.82 -2.58 3.11
CA LEU A 5 6.79 -1.57 2.70
C LEU A 5 6.62 -0.34 3.59
N THR A 6 7.73 0.25 4.02
CA THR A 6 7.72 1.51 4.77
C THR A 6 8.64 2.52 4.12
N LEU A 7 8.16 3.76 4.01
CA LEU A 7 8.91 4.90 3.51
C LEU A 7 8.82 6.03 4.53
N ASP A 8 9.94 6.34 5.16
CA ASP A 8 10.06 7.48 6.07
C ASP A 8 10.29 8.77 5.28
N SER A 9 9.90 9.90 5.89
CA SER A 9 10.02 11.22 5.27
C SER A 9 9.36 11.31 3.89
N PHE A 10 8.22 10.62 3.73
CA PHE A 10 7.59 10.40 2.43
C PHE A 10 7.17 11.71 1.73
N TYR A 11 6.53 12.61 2.47
CA TYR A 11 5.95 13.83 1.92
C TYR A 11 6.66 15.07 2.48
N SER A 12 7.16 15.93 1.60
CA SER A 12 7.94 17.11 1.99
C SER A 12 7.14 18.14 2.79
N ARG A 13 5.81 18.20 2.59
CA ARG A 13 4.89 19.14 3.27
C ARG A 13 4.06 18.46 4.36
N ALA A 14 4.57 17.38 4.96
CA ALA A 14 3.90 16.67 6.04
C ALA A 14 3.59 17.56 7.25
N GLY A 15 4.46 18.56 7.51
CA GLY A 15 4.24 19.55 8.57
C GLY A 15 2.94 20.32 8.36
N GLU A 16 2.71 20.82 7.14
CA GLU A 16 1.50 21.60 6.84
C GLU A 16 0.21 20.78 7.00
N LEU A 17 0.22 19.48 6.68
CA LEU A 17 -0.93 18.61 6.96
C LEU A 17 -1.19 18.50 8.47
N ARG A 18 -0.12 18.38 9.25
CA ARG A 18 -0.20 18.32 10.71
C ARG A 18 -0.70 19.65 11.28
N ASP A 19 -0.19 20.78 10.79
CA ASP A 19 -0.55 22.11 11.26
C ASP A 19 -2.05 22.40 11.06
N VAL A 20 -2.66 21.91 9.97
CA VAL A 20 -4.12 21.99 9.77
C VAL A 20 -4.88 21.28 10.89
N PHE A 21 -4.40 20.10 11.31
CA PHE A 21 -5.02 19.37 12.41
C PHE A 21 -4.82 20.09 13.74
N GLU A 22 -3.61 20.59 13.99
CA GLU A 22 -3.28 21.32 15.23
C GLU A 22 -4.07 22.63 15.36
N ASP A 23 -4.18 23.43 14.30
CA ASP A 23 -4.99 24.66 14.30
C ASP A 23 -6.46 24.37 14.67
N ARG A 24 -7.04 23.33 14.06
CA ARG A 24 -8.45 22.99 14.28
C ARG A 24 -8.74 22.48 15.69
N PHE A 25 -7.77 21.89 16.36
CA PHE A 25 -7.90 21.41 17.74
C PHE A 25 -7.29 22.35 18.78
N SER A 26 -6.63 23.44 18.38
CA SER A 26 -5.87 24.36 19.26
C SER A 26 -6.70 25.01 20.38
N ASP A 27 -7.92 25.45 20.08
CA ASP A 27 -8.84 26.04 21.07
C ASP A 27 -10.04 25.12 21.32
N PRO A 28 -10.08 24.26 22.35
CA PRO A 28 -11.18 23.34 22.59
C PRO A 28 -12.57 24.01 22.75
N ARG A 29 -12.63 25.33 23.01
CA ARG A 29 -13.88 26.08 23.20
C ARG A 29 -14.42 26.72 21.92
N SER A 30 -13.67 26.72 20.83
CA SER A 30 -14.10 27.32 19.56
C SER A 30 -15.27 26.54 18.95
N ALA A 31 -16.33 27.26 18.55
CA ALA A 31 -17.52 26.68 17.91
C ALA A 31 -17.50 26.68 16.37
N ARG A 32 -16.31 26.70 15.74
CA ARG A 32 -16.21 26.68 14.27
C ARG A 32 -16.81 25.39 13.69
N GLY A 33 -17.61 25.53 12.64
CA GLY A 33 -18.31 24.41 11.98
C GLY A 33 -17.39 23.31 11.45
N ASP A 34 -16.18 23.66 11.01
CA ASP A 34 -15.17 22.75 10.47
C ASP A 34 -14.56 21.78 11.50
N ARG A 35 -14.95 21.92 12.77
CA ARG A 35 -14.58 21.00 13.86
C ARG A 35 -15.57 19.87 14.06
N PHE A 36 -16.79 19.99 13.55
CA PHE A 36 -17.87 19.02 13.74
C PHE A 36 -17.98 18.02 12.59
N VAL A 37 -16.87 17.75 11.89
CA VAL A 37 -16.81 16.87 10.71
C VAL A 37 -16.37 15.44 11.02
N TRP A 38 -16.28 15.10 12.31
CA TRP A 38 -15.73 13.83 12.78
C TRP A 38 -16.81 12.84 13.18
N ASP A 39 -16.70 11.61 12.67
CA ASP A 39 -17.53 10.46 13.00
C ASP A 39 -16.80 9.60 14.04
N PHE A 40 -17.39 9.45 15.24
CA PHE A 40 -16.94 8.45 16.20
C PHE A 40 -17.44 7.09 15.77
N TRP A 41 -16.59 6.36 15.08
CA TRP A 41 -16.92 5.08 14.50
C TRP A 41 -16.62 3.95 15.49
N TYR A 42 -17.69 3.51 16.16
CA TYR A 42 -17.67 2.37 17.06
C TYR A 42 -18.52 1.23 16.50
N VAL A 43 -17.86 0.11 16.26
CA VAL A 43 -18.50 -1.17 15.94
C VAL A 43 -17.91 -2.20 16.89
N LYS A 44 -18.77 -2.77 17.73
CA LYS A 44 -18.36 -3.76 18.73
C LYS A 44 -17.55 -4.87 18.06
N ASP A 45 -16.43 -5.23 18.67
CA ASP A 45 -15.51 -6.28 18.22
C ASP A 45 -14.89 -6.04 16.82
N GLN A 46 -14.90 -4.80 16.32
CA GLN A 46 -14.27 -4.43 15.04
C GLN A 46 -13.46 -3.14 15.14
N TYR A 47 -14.11 -2.01 15.44
CA TYR A 47 -13.49 -0.70 15.32
C TYR A 47 -13.89 0.21 16.48
N ARG A 48 -12.91 0.97 16.98
CA ARG A 48 -13.14 2.12 17.86
C ARG A 48 -12.16 3.20 17.49
N LEU A 49 -12.60 4.21 16.75
CA LEU A 49 -11.78 5.34 16.31
C LEU A 49 -12.62 6.53 15.88
N VAL A 50 -11.97 7.66 15.65
CA VAL A 50 -12.63 8.85 15.10
C VAL A 50 -12.12 9.09 13.67
N ARG A 51 -13.02 9.36 12.72
CA ARG A 51 -12.67 9.52 11.30
C ARG A 51 -13.43 10.62 10.59
N THR A 52 -12.87 11.09 9.48
CA THR A 52 -13.50 12.00 8.52
C THR A 52 -12.91 11.74 7.13
N PRO A 53 -13.61 12.01 6.02
CA PRO A 53 -12.99 11.99 4.71
C PRO A 53 -11.84 13.01 4.63
N ALA A 54 -10.63 12.58 4.23
CA ALA A 54 -9.45 13.45 4.27
C ALA A 54 -9.53 14.62 3.26
N TYR A 55 -10.18 14.38 2.11
CA TYR A 55 -10.33 15.36 1.04
C TYR A 55 -11.28 16.52 1.38
N HIS A 56 -12.17 16.32 2.36
CA HIS A 56 -13.00 17.40 2.93
C HIS A 56 -12.31 18.11 4.10
N TYR A 57 -11.38 17.42 4.78
CA TYR A 57 -10.70 17.96 5.92
C TYR A 57 -9.62 18.98 5.52
N PHE A 58 -8.70 18.61 4.64
CA PHE A 58 -7.57 19.48 4.30
C PHE A 58 -7.94 20.58 3.29
N PRO A 59 -7.25 21.74 3.31
CA PRO A 59 -7.37 22.74 2.25
C PRO A 59 -7.12 22.11 0.87
N ALA A 60 -8.00 22.41 -0.10
CA ALA A 60 -8.03 21.70 -1.39
C ALA A 60 -6.66 21.64 -2.09
N LYS A 61 -5.92 22.75 -2.14
CA LYS A 61 -4.58 22.81 -2.76
C LYS A 61 -3.56 21.91 -2.04
N LEU A 62 -3.61 21.87 -0.71
CA LEU A 62 -2.71 21.04 0.08
C LEU A 62 -3.02 19.56 -0.09
N TYR A 63 -4.31 19.20 -0.07
CA TYR A 63 -4.77 17.83 -0.33
C TYR A 63 -4.38 17.36 -1.73
N GLN A 64 -4.64 18.18 -2.77
CA GLN A 64 -4.32 17.83 -4.15
C GLN A 64 -2.82 17.57 -4.34
N HIS A 65 -1.97 18.35 -3.69
CA HIS A 65 -0.52 18.14 -3.73
C HIS A 65 -0.11 16.83 -3.03
N PHE A 66 -0.62 16.57 -1.82
CA PHE A 66 -0.39 15.30 -1.12
C PHE A 66 -0.87 14.08 -1.93
N HIS A 67 -2.09 14.17 -2.46
CA HIS A 67 -2.69 13.15 -3.31
C HIS A 67 -1.83 12.88 -4.55
N SER A 68 -1.38 13.94 -5.24
CA SER A 68 -0.50 13.83 -6.40
C SER A 68 0.80 13.10 -6.07
N GLU A 69 1.46 13.44 -4.96
CA GLU A 69 2.69 12.76 -4.52
C GLU A 69 2.46 11.28 -4.22
N LEU A 70 1.38 10.96 -3.49
CA LEU A 70 1.02 9.58 -3.14
C LEU A 70 0.70 8.74 -4.39
N VAL A 71 -0.15 9.26 -5.28
CA VAL A 71 -0.51 8.62 -6.54
C VAL A 71 0.69 8.47 -7.46
N GLN A 72 1.54 9.50 -7.56
CA GLN A 72 2.70 9.45 -8.43
C GLN A 72 3.74 8.44 -7.92
N TRP A 73 3.88 8.28 -6.60
CA TRP A 73 4.65 7.18 -6.03
C TRP A 73 3.99 5.83 -6.30
N GLY A 74 2.67 5.69 -6.14
CA GLY A 74 1.92 4.46 -6.43
C GLY A 74 2.05 4.01 -7.88
N ARG A 75 1.96 4.94 -8.83
CA ARG A 75 2.16 4.72 -10.27
C ARG A 75 3.55 4.18 -10.57
N ARG A 76 4.57 4.79 -9.98
CA ARG A 76 5.96 4.39 -10.18
C ARG A 76 6.25 3.07 -9.45
N THR A 77 5.82 2.85 -8.23
CA THR A 77 6.30 1.70 -7.45
C THR A 77 5.39 0.49 -7.55
N LEU A 78 4.08 0.71 -7.54
CA LEU A 78 3.05 -0.34 -7.48
C LEU A 78 2.39 -0.60 -8.84
N GLY A 79 2.45 0.37 -9.76
CA GLY A 79 1.67 0.34 -11.00
C GLY A 79 0.19 0.67 -10.79
N CYS A 80 -0.20 1.24 -9.65
CA CYS A 80 -1.57 1.66 -9.37
C CYS A 80 -1.76 3.10 -9.82
N HIS A 81 -2.83 3.39 -10.56
CA HIS A 81 -2.98 4.71 -11.17
C HIS A 81 -3.57 5.77 -10.25
N ASP A 82 -4.27 5.35 -9.22
CA ASP A 82 -4.90 6.24 -8.27
C ASP A 82 -5.00 5.60 -6.87
N ILE A 83 -5.60 6.33 -5.95
CA ILE A 83 -6.01 5.84 -4.63
C ILE A 83 -7.53 5.96 -4.46
N SER A 84 -8.11 5.10 -3.63
CA SER A 84 -9.48 5.27 -3.16
C SER A 84 -9.62 6.60 -2.40
N PRO A 85 -10.83 7.20 -2.32
CA PRO A 85 -11.09 8.33 -1.43
C PRO A 85 -10.62 8.03 0.01
N PRO A 86 -9.58 8.72 0.51
CA PRO A 86 -8.94 8.30 1.75
C PRO A 86 -9.66 8.86 2.98
N TRP A 87 -9.56 8.10 4.06
CA TRP A 87 -10.01 8.51 5.39
C TRP A 87 -8.86 9.16 6.15
N LEU A 88 -9.17 10.21 6.89
CA LEU A 88 -8.33 10.73 7.96
C LEU A 88 -8.90 10.19 9.28
N SER A 89 -8.05 9.58 10.10
CA SER A 89 -8.48 9.00 11.38
C SER A 89 -7.52 9.35 12.49
N TYR A 90 -8.07 9.64 13.67
CA TYR A 90 -7.29 9.74 14.89
C TYR A 90 -7.74 8.75 15.96
N TYR A 91 -6.78 8.39 16.82
CA TYR A 91 -6.92 7.40 17.86
C TYR A 91 -6.35 7.98 19.16
N VAL A 92 -7.20 8.01 20.17
CA VAL A 92 -6.88 8.36 21.56
C VAL A 92 -7.03 7.11 22.43
N ASP A 93 -6.95 7.24 23.75
CA ASP A 93 -7.01 6.13 24.68
C ASP A 93 -8.22 5.20 24.41
N GLY A 94 -7.92 3.91 24.33
CA GLY A 94 -8.89 2.86 24.06
C GLY A 94 -9.30 2.69 22.60
N CYS A 95 -8.86 3.57 21.69
CA CYS A 95 -9.10 3.42 20.26
C CYS A 95 -8.23 2.32 19.66
N ARG A 96 -8.82 1.51 18.78
CA ARG A 96 -8.19 0.33 18.14
C ARG A 96 -8.93 -0.10 16.89
N GLN A 97 -8.34 -1.03 16.16
CA GLN A 97 -9.04 -1.82 15.16
C GLN A 97 -8.67 -3.28 15.35
N GLU A 98 -9.69 -4.14 15.47
CA GLU A 98 -9.51 -5.59 15.52
C GLU A 98 -9.07 -6.11 14.15
N LEU A 99 -8.66 -7.38 14.10
CA LEU A 99 -8.22 -8.02 12.87
C LEU A 99 -9.36 -8.08 11.84
N HIS A 100 -9.08 -7.55 10.64
CA HIS A 100 -9.97 -7.56 9.48
C HIS A 100 -9.16 -7.71 8.20
N SER A 101 -9.83 -7.89 7.06
CA SER A 101 -9.22 -7.88 5.73
C SER A 101 -9.96 -6.89 4.85
N ASP A 102 -9.22 -6.22 3.97
CA ASP A 102 -9.71 -5.10 3.16
C ASP A 102 -10.11 -5.51 1.73
N VAL A 103 -10.25 -6.81 1.49
CA VAL A 103 -10.68 -7.33 0.18
C VAL A 103 -12.16 -6.98 -0.02
N PRO A 104 -12.59 -6.43 -1.20
CA PRO A 104 -11.87 -6.40 -2.48
C PRO A 104 -11.29 -5.04 -2.91
N HIS A 105 -11.03 -4.09 -2.01
CA HIS A 105 -10.85 -2.67 -2.37
C HIS A 105 -9.71 -2.36 -3.36
N GLY A 106 -8.53 -2.96 -3.20
CA GLY A 106 -7.38 -2.73 -4.10
C GLY A 106 -6.24 -3.73 -3.85
N PRO A 107 -5.23 -3.78 -4.73
CA PRO A 107 -4.07 -4.67 -4.57
C PRO A 107 -3.14 -4.30 -3.40
N TRP A 108 -3.20 -3.05 -2.92
CA TRP A 108 -2.37 -2.55 -1.82
C TRP A 108 -3.17 -1.61 -0.92
N ALA A 109 -3.15 -1.85 0.39
CA ALA A 109 -3.60 -0.88 1.39
C ALA A 109 -2.44 0.02 1.80
N PHE A 110 -2.76 1.23 2.26
CA PHE A 110 -1.77 2.16 2.81
C PHE A 110 -2.25 2.86 4.06
N VAL A 111 -1.27 3.21 4.90
CA VAL A 111 -1.41 4.07 6.06
C VAL A 111 -0.29 5.11 6.00
N TYR A 112 -0.64 6.37 5.87
CA TYR A 112 0.29 7.50 5.94
C TYR A 112 0.12 8.23 7.28
N SER A 113 1.21 8.33 8.05
CA SER A 113 1.17 8.90 9.39
C SER A 113 1.52 10.39 9.41
N ILE A 114 0.64 11.14 10.05
CA ILE A 114 0.86 12.53 10.49
C ILE A 114 0.64 12.64 12.00
N SER A 115 0.93 11.55 12.73
CA SER A 115 1.00 11.52 14.19
C SER A 115 2.02 12.53 14.73
N PRO A 116 1.98 12.89 16.03
CA PRO A 116 2.93 13.80 16.63
C PRO A 116 4.38 13.36 16.41
N ARG A 117 5.28 14.32 16.20
CA ARG A 117 6.73 14.07 16.08
C ARG A 117 7.29 13.39 17.33
N LYS A 118 6.74 13.73 18.50
CA LYS A 118 7.03 13.08 19.78
C LYS A 118 5.80 12.30 20.24
N ILE A 119 5.83 10.99 20.03
CA ILE A 119 4.76 10.07 20.44
C ILE A 119 4.74 9.98 21.97
N ARG A 120 3.56 10.22 22.58
CA ARG A 120 3.32 10.10 24.04
C ARG A 120 2.48 8.89 24.41
N TYR A 121 1.80 8.28 23.44
CA TYR A 121 1.01 7.07 23.63
C TYR A 121 1.82 5.79 23.46
N ARG A 122 1.25 4.68 23.94
CA ARG A 122 1.67 3.31 23.59
C ARG A 122 0.64 2.68 22.66
N GLY A 123 1.05 1.66 21.92
CA GLY A 123 0.20 1.02 20.91
C GLY A 123 0.08 1.85 19.62
N GLY A 124 -1.03 1.70 18.90
CA GLY A 124 -1.27 2.39 17.63
C GLY A 124 -0.40 1.91 16.47
N GLU A 125 0.26 0.76 16.59
CA GLU A 125 0.95 0.11 15.48
C GLU A 125 -0.05 -0.54 14.53
N THR A 126 0.24 -0.51 13.23
CA THR A 126 -0.46 -1.38 12.29
C THR A 126 -0.02 -2.82 12.57
N LEU A 127 -0.97 -3.67 12.93
CA LEU A 127 -0.79 -5.08 13.24
C LEU A 127 -1.12 -5.89 11.98
N ILE A 128 -0.23 -6.76 11.51
CA ILE A 128 -0.47 -7.59 10.31
C ILE A 128 -0.14 -9.03 10.64
N LEU A 129 -1.04 -9.96 10.37
CA LEU A 129 -0.79 -11.38 10.56
C LEU A 129 0.27 -11.86 9.56
N ARG A 130 1.28 -12.58 10.06
CA ARG A 130 2.34 -13.08 9.19
C ARG A 130 1.81 -14.17 8.26
N PRO A 131 2.27 -14.23 6.99
CA PRO A 131 1.81 -15.23 6.03
C PRO A 131 1.97 -16.68 6.54
N GLU A 132 3.05 -16.95 7.29
CA GLU A 132 3.35 -18.28 7.83
C GLU A 132 2.36 -18.71 8.92
N VAL A 133 1.60 -17.79 9.51
CA VAL A 133 0.55 -18.11 10.49
C VAL A 133 -0.71 -18.61 9.80
N LEU A 134 -1.00 -18.12 8.60
CA LEU A 134 -2.16 -18.56 7.81
C LEU A 134 -2.00 -20.00 7.30
N ASN A 135 -0.77 -20.51 7.23
CA ASN A 135 -0.45 -21.90 6.93
C ASN A 135 0.51 -22.49 7.97
N TYR A 136 0.03 -22.60 9.20
CA TYR A 136 0.87 -22.85 10.38
C TYR A 136 1.52 -24.25 10.43
N TRP A 137 0.74 -25.30 10.19
CA TRP A 137 1.13 -26.69 10.49
C TRP A 137 2.33 -27.22 9.70
N PRO A 138 2.49 -26.96 8.40
CA PRO A 138 3.63 -27.48 7.64
C PRO A 138 4.99 -26.98 8.14
N GLY A 139 5.03 -25.81 8.78
CA GLY A 139 6.25 -25.22 9.36
C GLY A 139 6.31 -25.31 10.89
N PHE A 140 5.41 -26.07 11.52
CA PHE A 140 5.38 -26.20 12.97
C PHE A 140 6.56 -27.04 13.47
N THR A 141 7.16 -26.58 14.57
CA THR A 141 8.20 -27.30 15.31
C THR A 141 7.91 -27.16 16.80
N ASP A 142 7.97 -28.25 17.56
CA ASP A 142 7.78 -28.29 19.01
C ASP A 142 8.97 -27.73 19.81
N SER A 143 10.07 -27.40 19.13
CA SER A 143 11.31 -26.89 19.72
C SER A 143 11.38 -25.36 19.92
N LYS A 144 10.32 -24.61 19.58
CA LYS A 144 10.32 -23.13 19.67
C LYS A 144 9.05 -22.61 20.31
N GLU A 145 9.22 -21.88 21.41
CA GLU A 145 8.15 -21.06 21.99
C GLU A 145 7.71 -19.97 20.99
N ARG A 146 6.40 -19.70 20.95
CA ARG A 146 5.81 -18.73 20.04
C ARG A 146 4.94 -17.76 20.82
N GLU A 147 5.37 -16.52 20.81
CA GLU A 147 4.66 -15.39 21.42
C GLU A 147 4.06 -14.48 20.34
N LEU A 148 3.28 -13.47 20.74
CA LEU A 148 2.58 -12.56 19.82
C LEU A 148 3.46 -12.05 18.67
N ALA A 149 4.70 -11.62 18.94
CA ALA A 149 5.64 -11.12 17.93
C ALA A 149 6.11 -12.18 16.90
N SER A 150 5.87 -13.45 17.17
CA SER A 150 6.10 -14.55 16.21
C SER A 150 4.94 -14.68 15.21
N PHE A 151 3.74 -14.23 15.57
CA PHE A 151 2.53 -14.36 14.77
C PHE A 151 2.23 -13.13 13.91
N VAL A 152 2.69 -11.96 14.34
CA VAL A 152 2.30 -10.69 13.74
C VAL A 152 3.51 -9.79 13.50
N ASP A 153 3.43 -9.01 12.44
CA ASP A 153 4.25 -7.83 12.28
C ASP A 153 3.55 -6.61 12.87
N ARG A 154 4.32 -5.81 13.61
CA ARG A 154 3.86 -4.55 14.22
C ARG A 154 4.62 -3.39 13.60
N VAL A 155 3.93 -2.61 12.80
CA VAL A 155 4.50 -1.50 12.06
C VAL A 155 4.19 -0.20 12.77
N LYS A 156 5.22 0.39 13.38
CA LYS A 156 5.12 1.73 13.98
C LYS A 156 4.79 2.76 12.91
N SER A 157 3.97 3.74 13.28
CA SER A 157 3.51 4.84 12.43
C SER A 157 4.10 6.19 12.89
N PRO A 158 5.43 6.39 12.89
CA PRO A 158 6.02 7.70 13.21
C PRO A 158 5.60 8.75 12.20
N PHE A 159 5.75 10.03 12.57
CA PHE A 159 5.44 11.15 11.69
C PHE A 159 6.11 11.01 10.31
N ASN A 160 5.33 11.30 9.27
CA ASN A 160 5.74 11.28 7.87
C ASN A 160 6.19 9.91 7.33
N ARG A 161 5.68 8.81 7.89
CA ARG A 161 5.85 7.46 7.33
C ARG A 161 4.66 7.08 6.47
N LEU A 162 4.93 6.60 5.26
CA LEU A 162 4.01 5.81 4.45
C LEU A 162 4.27 4.32 4.70
N THR A 163 3.25 3.59 5.13
CA THR A 163 3.23 2.13 5.23
C THR A 163 2.29 1.59 4.15
N VAL A 164 2.75 0.62 3.37
CA VAL A 164 1.98 -0.02 2.29
C VAL A 164 2.06 -1.52 2.47
N PHE A 165 0.94 -2.23 2.38
CA PHE A 165 0.90 -3.66 2.63
C PHE A 165 -0.18 -4.36 1.82
N ASP A 166 -0.10 -5.70 1.78
CA ASP A 166 -1.06 -6.56 1.10
C ASP A 166 -2.36 -6.66 1.92
N PRO A 167 -3.50 -6.13 1.43
CA PRO A 167 -4.75 -6.03 2.18
C PRO A 167 -5.45 -7.37 2.42
N ARG A 168 -4.95 -8.46 1.80
CA ARG A 168 -5.49 -9.81 1.98
C ARG A 168 -5.09 -10.42 3.31
N PHE A 169 -3.95 -10.00 3.88
CA PHE A 169 -3.54 -10.49 5.19
C PHE A 169 -4.42 -9.86 6.27
N PRO A 170 -4.94 -10.65 7.24
CA PRO A 170 -5.66 -10.08 8.37
C PRO A 170 -4.79 -9.06 9.10
N HIS A 171 -5.34 -7.87 9.36
CA HIS A 171 -4.61 -6.76 9.95
C HIS A 171 -5.52 -5.87 10.78
N GLY A 172 -4.93 -5.00 11.59
CA GLY A 172 -5.65 -4.09 12.49
C GLY A 172 -4.74 -3.01 13.05
N VAL A 173 -5.19 -2.36 14.12
CA VAL A 173 -4.43 -1.32 14.83
C VAL A 173 -4.44 -1.67 16.31
N THR A 174 -3.25 -1.86 16.88
CA THR A 174 -3.11 -2.10 18.32
C THR A 174 -3.70 -0.94 19.11
N GLU A 175 -4.30 -1.24 20.26
CA GLU A 175 -4.99 -0.24 21.07
C GLU A 175 -4.04 0.90 21.49
N VAL A 176 -4.45 2.13 21.19
CA VAL A 176 -3.77 3.33 21.66
C VAL A 176 -4.08 3.53 23.14
N ARG A 177 -3.04 3.76 23.94
CA ARG A 177 -3.16 3.98 25.39
C ARG A 177 -2.32 5.15 25.88
N GLY A 178 -2.85 5.88 26.85
CA GLY A 178 -2.15 6.90 27.64
C GLY A 178 -2.31 8.34 27.15
N VAL A 179 -3.17 8.63 26.18
CA VAL A 179 -3.45 9.99 25.70
C VAL A 179 -4.94 10.17 25.43
N GLU A 180 -5.55 11.23 25.96
CA GLU A 180 -6.95 11.58 25.68
C GLU A 180 -7.08 12.74 24.68
N ASP A 181 -6.06 13.61 24.64
CA ASP A 181 -5.99 14.74 23.73
C ASP A 181 -5.77 14.25 22.28
N PRO A 182 -6.67 14.56 21.32
CA PRO A 182 -6.47 14.26 19.90
C PRO A 182 -5.15 14.78 19.34
N LEU A 183 -4.63 15.90 19.85
CA LEU A 183 -3.34 16.45 19.46
C LEU A 183 -2.18 15.52 19.83
N GLU A 184 -2.31 14.71 20.88
CA GLU A 184 -1.28 13.77 21.30
C GLU A 184 -1.49 12.36 20.73
N GLY A 185 -2.67 12.06 20.20
CA GLY A 185 -3.07 10.77 19.64
C GLY A 185 -2.40 10.38 18.32
N ARG A 186 -2.63 9.13 17.90
CA ARG A 186 -2.21 8.66 16.57
C ARG A 186 -3.10 9.31 15.52
N LEU A 187 -2.53 9.86 14.45
CA LEU A 187 -3.26 10.51 13.36
C LEU A 187 -2.75 9.99 12.01
N VAL A 188 -3.63 9.42 11.20
CA VAL A 188 -3.24 8.79 9.93
C VAL A 188 -4.25 9.08 8.81
N VAL A 189 -3.73 9.17 7.59
CA VAL A 189 -4.51 9.08 6.35
C VAL A 189 -4.38 7.66 5.82
N HIS A 190 -5.49 7.00 5.49
CA HIS A 190 -5.48 5.61 5.03
C HIS A 190 -6.49 5.34 3.91
N GLY A 191 -6.23 4.29 3.15
CA GLY A 191 -7.03 3.87 2.00
C GLY A 191 -6.29 2.82 1.17
N TRP A 192 -6.67 2.69 -0.09
CA TRP A 192 -6.14 1.68 -1.01
C TRP A 192 -5.58 2.31 -2.27
N PHE A 193 -4.49 1.75 -2.79
CA PHE A 193 -4.08 1.99 -4.16
C PHE A 193 -4.96 1.16 -5.09
N VAL A 194 -5.44 1.79 -6.16
CA VAL A 194 -6.45 1.22 -7.07
C VAL A 194 -6.05 1.41 -8.53
N GLU A 195 -6.87 0.88 -9.43
CA GLU A 195 -6.71 1.01 -10.88
C GLU A 195 -5.31 0.60 -11.39
N PRO A 196 -4.91 -0.66 -11.19
CA PRO A 196 -3.64 -1.15 -11.70
C PRO A 196 -3.60 -1.04 -13.23
N ARG A 197 -2.66 -0.27 -13.75
CA ARG A 197 -2.43 -0.14 -15.20
C ARG A 197 -0.98 0.24 -15.51
N PRO A 198 -0.49 -0.03 -16.73
CA PRO A 198 0.85 0.37 -17.13
C PRO A 198 1.08 1.89 -16.95
N TYR A 199 2.23 2.23 -16.40
CA TYR A 199 2.67 3.62 -16.21
C TYR A 199 3.99 3.87 -16.93
N VAL A 200 4.07 4.96 -17.69
CA VAL A 200 5.20 5.24 -18.58
C VAL A 200 5.82 6.59 -18.21
N VAL A 201 7.14 6.61 -18.11
CA VAL A 201 7.95 7.83 -17.96
C VAL A 201 8.96 7.87 -19.11
N GLY A 202 9.03 8.97 -19.83
CA GLY A 202 9.98 9.15 -20.94
C GLY A 202 9.32 9.27 -22.30
N ALA A 203 10.03 8.84 -23.35
CA ALA A 203 9.68 9.12 -24.73
C ALA A 203 8.56 8.23 -25.32
N LEU A 204 8.32 7.04 -24.76
CA LEU A 204 7.24 6.16 -25.20
C LEU A 204 5.88 6.72 -24.78
N LYS A 205 4.89 6.58 -25.67
CA LYS A 205 3.48 6.88 -25.36
C LYS A 205 2.78 5.64 -24.83
N THR A 206 1.78 5.82 -23.97
CA THR A 206 0.98 4.74 -23.38
C THR A 206 0.41 3.78 -24.43
N GLN A 207 -0.07 4.30 -25.57
CA GLN A 207 -0.61 3.48 -26.66
C GLN A 207 0.45 2.56 -27.30
N GLN A 208 1.71 3.01 -27.38
CA GLN A 208 2.81 2.21 -27.95
C GLN A 208 3.20 1.07 -27.00
N VAL A 209 3.06 1.29 -25.70
CA VAL A 209 3.28 0.25 -24.69
C VAL A 209 2.20 -0.81 -24.77
N GLY A 210 0.93 -0.43 -24.89
CA GLY A 210 -0.21 -1.38 -24.94
C GLY A 210 -0.01 -2.50 -25.97
N ARG A 211 0.36 -2.15 -27.20
CA ARG A 211 0.58 -3.13 -28.28
C ARG A 211 1.68 -4.15 -27.98
N ALA A 212 2.82 -3.70 -27.45
CA ALA A 212 3.91 -4.61 -27.09
C ALA A 212 3.53 -5.53 -25.92
N LEU A 213 2.64 -5.07 -25.03
CA LEU A 213 2.16 -5.88 -23.92
C LEU A 213 1.15 -6.94 -24.35
N GLU A 214 0.33 -6.70 -25.38
CA GLU A 214 -0.66 -7.68 -25.88
C GLU A 214 0.00 -9.04 -26.19
N ASP A 215 1.11 -9.05 -26.93
CA ASP A 215 1.83 -10.27 -27.27
C ASP A 215 2.42 -10.98 -26.03
N ALA A 216 3.00 -10.23 -25.09
CA ALA A 216 3.52 -10.80 -23.85
C ALA A 216 2.42 -11.33 -22.95
N MET A 217 1.25 -10.68 -22.91
CA MET A 217 0.09 -11.15 -22.15
C MET A 217 -0.49 -12.43 -22.77
N ALA A 218 -0.54 -12.53 -24.10
CA ALA A 218 -0.93 -13.77 -24.78
C ALA A 218 0.04 -14.92 -24.47
N ALA A 219 1.35 -14.66 -24.55
CA ALA A 219 2.38 -15.65 -24.20
C ALA A 219 2.31 -16.06 -22.72
N LEU A 220 2.09 -15.10 -21.81
CA LEU A 220 1.87 -15.39 -20.39
C LEU A 220 0.64 -16.27 -20.20
N GLY A 221 -0.46 -15.98 -20.90
CA GLY A 221 -1.68 -16.79 -20.88
C GLY A 221 -1.45 -18.26 -21.22
N ASN A 222 -0.55 -18.56 -22.15
CA ASN A 222 -0.17 -19.93 -22.51
C ASN A 222 0.67 -20.63 -21.44
N GLU A 223 1.40 -19.89 -20.61
CA GLU A 223 2.21 -20.43 -19.52
C GLU A 223 1.41 -20.59 -18.21
N LEU A 224 0.33 -19.82 -18.01
CA LEU A 224 -0.48 -19.84 -16.78
C LEU A 224 -0.92 -21.27 -16.36
N PRO A 225 -1.42 -22.15 -17.26
CA PRO A 225 -1.83 -23.51 -16.86
C PRO A 225 -0.70 -24.33 -16.23
N ARG A 226 0.56 -24.05 -16.59
CA ARG A 226 1.75 -24.75 -16.05
C ARG A 226 2.19 -24.17 -14.70
N LEU A 227 1.81 -22.93 -14.40
CA LEU A 227 2.15 -22.25 -13.15
C LEU A 227 1.19 -22.63 -12.00
N GLY A 228 0.06 -23.25 -12.32
CA GLY A 228 -1.01 -23.56 -11.36
C GLY A 228 -1.74 -22.30 -10.88
N ASN A 229 -2.46 -22.41 -9.76
CA ASN A 229 -3.29 -21.32 -9.27
C ASN A 229 -2.45 -20.27 -8.54
N LEU A 230 -2.42 -19.07 -9.12
CA LEU A 230 -1.70 -17.91 -8.59
C LEU A 230 -2.70 -16.83 -8.19
N HIS A 231 -2.48 -16.20 -7.03
CA HIS A 231 -3.25 -15.05 -6.60
C HIS A 231 -2.36 -13.91 -6.12
N GLY A 232 -2.66 -12.69 -6.55
CA GLY A 232 -2.02 -11.47 -6.08
C GLY A 232 -1.61 -10.54 -7.22
N THR A 233 -0.62 -9.70 -6.95
CA THR A 233 -0.17 -8.69 -7.90
C THR A 233 1.35 -8.68 -7.97
N VAL A 234 1.89 -8.46 -9.17
CA VAL A 234 3.32 -8.23 -9.40
C VAL A 234 3.47 -6.92 -10.15
N SER A 235 4.35 -6.04 -9.67
CA SER A 235 4.73 -4.82 -10.38
C SER A 235 6.15 -4.97 -10.92
N LEU A 236 6.29 -4.80 -12.23
CA LEU A 236 7.53 -4.93 -12.97
C LEU A 236 7.99 -3.55 -13.46
N ARG A 237 9.30 -3.31 -13.54
CA ARG A 237 9.88 -2.17 -14.25
C ARG A 237 10.74 -2.63 -15.41
N LEU A 238 10.49 -2.05 -16.58
CA LEU A 238 11.32 -2.18 -17.76
C LEU A 238 12.02 -0.86 -18.04
N LYS A 239 13.33 -0.92 -18.32
CA LYS A 239 14.10 0.20 -18.87
C LYS A 239 14.21 0.00 -20.37
N VAL A 240 13.60 0.89 -21.16
CA VAL A 240 13.48 0.77 -22.61
C VAL A 240 14.36 1.80 -23.29
N LYS A 241 15.22 1.36 -24.22
CA LYS A 241 16.07 2.23 -25.02
C LYS A 241 15.28 2.93 -26.13
N ALA A 242 15.88 3.94 -26.76
CA ALA A 242 15.28 4.65 -27.90
C ALA A 242 15.01 3.75 -29.11
N ASP A 243 15.79 2.67 -29.28
CA ASP A 243 15.56 1.64 -30.30
C ASP A 243 14.39 0.70 -29.98
N GLY A 244 13.78 0.84 -28.80
CA GLY A 244 12.65 0.05 -28.31
C GLY A 244 13.04 -1.23 -27.58
N SER A 245 14.32 -1.59 -27.51
CA SER A 245 14.77 -2.79 -26.81
C SER A 245 14.70 -2.60 -25.29
N VAL A 246 14.35 -3.67 -24.57
CA VAL A 246 14.45 -3.70 -23.11
C VAL A 246 15.91 -3.91 -22.69
N SER A 247 16.41 -2.98 -21.89
CA SER A 247 17.80 -2.96 -21.38
C SER A 247 17.92 -3.27 -19.90
N GLY A 248 16.80 -3.24 -19.17
CA GLY A 248 16.76 -3.54 -17.75
C GLY A 248 15.37 -4.04 -17.35
N PHE A 249 15.34 -4.93 -16.35
CA PHE A 249 14.14 -5.56 -15.84
C PHE A 249 14.26 -5.70 -14.32
N ASP A 250 13.28 -5.16 -13.59
CA ASP A 250 13.23 -5.22 -12.12
C ASP A 250 11.85 -5.68 -11.64
N PHE A 251 11.83 -6.49 -10.58
CA PHE A 251 10.62 -6.69 -9.78
C PHE A 251 10.55 -5.57 -8.74
N LEU A 252 9.55 -4.70 -8.83
CA LEU A 252 9.38 -3.59 -7.88
C LEU A 252 8.70 -4.06 -6.60
N THR A 253 7.49 -4.59 -6.73
CA THR A 253 6.67 -5.06 -5.61
C THR A 253 5.91 -6.31 -6.02
N GLU A 254 5.69 -7.23 -5.07
CA GLU A 254 4.93 -8.45 -5.33
C GLU A 254 4.14 -8.88 -4.10
N THR A 255 2.88 -9.22 -4.32
CA THR A 255 2.03 -9.96 -3.38
C THR A 255 1.74 -11.38 -3.88
N LEU A 256 2.33 -11.79 -5.00
CA LEU A 256 2.07 -13.07 -5.64
C LEU A 256 2.24 -14.26 -4.69
N MET A 257 1.21 -15.11 -4.63
CA MET A 257 1.16 -16.34 -3.84
C MET A 257 0.64 -17.47 -4.73
N GLY A 258 1.31 -18.62 -4.70
CA GLY A 258 0.77 -19.88 -5.23
C GLY A 258 -0.13 -20.54 -4.19
N LEU A 259 -1.22 -21.19 -4.62
CA LEU A 259 -2.17 -21.82 -3.70
C LEU A 259 -1.82 -23.27 -3.36
N GLU A 260 -1.12 -23.97 -4.25
CA GLU A 260 -0.74 -25.37 -4.07
C GLU A 260 0.68 -25.50 -3.50
N ASP A 261 1.64 -24.81 -4.11
CA ASP A 261 3.03 -24.73 -3.66
C ASP A 261 3.49 -23.25 -3.72
N PRO A 262 3.28 -22.50 -2.62
CA PRO A 262 3.52 -21.06 -2.59
C PRO A 262 4.93 -20.65 -3.02
N GLN A 263 5.94 -21.46 -2.72
CA GLN A 263 7.34 -21.13 -3.06
C GLN A 263 7.68 -21.53 -4.48
N ALA A 264 7.37 -22.77 -4.89
CA ALA A 264 7.71 -23.25 -6.23
C ALA A 264 6.96 -22.49 -7.32
N GLN A 265 5.65 -22.28 -7.15
CA GLN A 265 4.83 -21.58 -8.14
C GLN A 265 5.27 -20.12 -8.29
N LYS A 266 5.57 -19.45 -7.18
CA LYS A 266 6.08 -18.08 -7.21
C LYS A 266 7.42 -17.99 -7.93
N LEU A 267 8.35 -18.91 -7.68
CA LEU A 267 9.65 -18.92 -8.36
C LEU A 267 9.50 -19.19 -9.86
N ALA A 268 8.63 -20.14 -10.23
CA ALA A 268 8.29 -20.45 -11.61
C ALA A 268 7.68 -19.22 -12.32
N ALA A 269 6.71 -18.56 -11.69
CA ALA A 269 6.09 -17.35 -12.21
C ALA A 269 7.12 -16.23 -12.42
N ARG A 270 8.00 -15.99 -11.45
CA ARG A 270 9.08 -14.99 -11.58
C ARG A 270 9.99 -15.30 -12.78
N ARG A 271 10.31 -16.57 -13.02
CA ARG A 271 11.14 -16.99 -14.15
C ARG A 271 10.44 -16.74 -15.49
N VAL A 272 9.16 -17.12 -15.60
CA VAL A 272 8.34 -16.87 -16.79
C VAL A 272 8.22 -15.37 -17.06
N LEU A 273 7.87 -14.57 -16.05
CA LEU A 273 7.74 -13.11 -16.18
C LEU A 273 9.05 -12.47 -16.63
N LYS A 274 10.18 -12.83 -16.01
CA LYS A 274 11.48 -12.32 -16.45
C LYS A 274 11.77 -12.71 -17.90
N ASN A 275 11.54 -13.96 -18.28
CA ASN A 275 11.81 -14.44 -19.63
C ASN A 275 10.98 -13.75 -20.72
N LEU A 276 9.69 -13.52 -20.46
CA LEU A 276 8.78 -12.87 -21.40
C LEU A 276 9.07 -11.37 -21.52
N PHE A 277 9.10 -10.67 -20.38
CA PHE A 277 9.11 -9.21 -20.37
C PHE A 277 10.50 -8.60 -20.62
N SER A 278 11.59 -9.32 -20.33
CA SER A 278 12.95 -8.84 -20.64
C SER A 278 13.29 -8.87 -22.14
N LYS A 279 12.50 -9.60 -22.93
CA LYS A 279 12.70 -9.76 -24.39
C LYS A 279 11.72 -8.92 -25.22
N LEU A 280 10.88 -8.11 -24.55
CA LEU A 280 9.94 -7.24 -25.23
C LEU A 280 10.68 -6.25 -26.14
N GLN A 281 10.06 -5.99 -27.28
CA GLN A 281 10.51 -5.00 -28.24
C GLN A 281 9.39 -3.97 -28.42
N PHE A 282 9.66 -2.75 -28.00
CA PHE A 282 8.76 -1.61 -28.19
C PHE A 282 9.06 -0.91 -29.53
N PRO A 283 8.14 -0.06 -30.01
CA PRO A 283 8.45 0.83 -31.14
C PRO A 283 9.60 1.77 -30.81
N ARG A 284 10.38 2.15 -31.84
CA ARG A 284 11.39 3.20 -31.70
C ARG A 284 10.76 4.51 -31.21
N SER A 285 11.47 5.23 -30.36
CA SER A 285 11.03 6.51 -29.82
C SER A 285 12.18 7.52 -29.76
N LYS A 286 11.87 8.77 -29.41
CA LYS A 286 12.86 9.87 -29.41
C LYS A 286 13.87 9.80 -28.26
N GLY A 287 13.75 8.83 -27.34
CA GLY A 287 14.60 8.73 -26.16
C GLY A 287 14.32 7.47 -25.35
N ALA A 288 14.98 7.33 -24.20
CA ALA A 288 14.72 6.24 -23.28
C ALA A 288 13.38 6.41 -22.55
N SER A 289 12.85 5.30 -22.03
CA SER A 289 11.66 5.28 -21.19
C SER A 289 11.77 4.26 -20.07
N GLU A 290 11.05 4.50 -18.99
CA GLU A 290 10.75 3.50 -17.97
C GLU A 290 9.27 3.14 -18.02
N VAL A 291 8.98 1.84 -18.04
CA VAL A 291 7.61 1.31 -18.07
C VAL A 291 7.39 0.47 -16.82
N THR A 292 6.40 0.85 -16.02
CA THR A 292 5.94 0.10 -14.86
C THR A 292 4.70 -0.69 -15.25
N ILE A 293 4.71 -2.00 -15.04
CA ILE A 293 3.65 -2.92 -15.49
C ILE A 293 3.11 -3.69 -14.28
N PRO A 294 1.88 -3.42 -13.86
CA PRO A 294 1.19 -4.26 -12.88
C PRO A 294 0.55 -5.46 -13.57
N LEU A 295 0.75 -6.64 -13.02
CA LEU A 295 0.14 -7.89 -13.43
C LEU A 295 -0.72 -8.44 -12.28
N LEU A 296 -1.98 -8.72 -12.57
CA LEU A 296 -2.94 -9.23 -11.59
C LEU A 296 -3.23 -10.69 -11.90
N PHE A 297 -3.10 -11.50 -10.86
CA PHE A 297 -3.42 -12.92 -10.88
C PHE A 297 -4.63 -13.12 -9.99
N LYS A 298 -5.74 -13.51 -10.61
CA LYS A 298 -7.00 -13.87 -9.98
C LYS A 298 -7.38 -15.21 -10.58
N ILE A 299 -7.52 -16.21 -9.74
CA ILE A 299 -7.93 -17.56 -10.12
C ILE A 299 -9.36 -17.52 -10.62
#